data_AF-A0A6J4X0M0-F1
#
_entry.id   AF-A0A6J4X0M0-F1
#
_cell.length_a   1.000
_cell.length_b   1.000
_cell.length_c   1.000
_cell.angle_alpha   90.00
_cell.angle_beta   90.00
_cell.angle_gamma   90.00
#
_symmetry.space_group_name_H-M   'P 1'
#
loop_
_entity.id
_entity.type
_entity.pdbx_description
1 polymer ?
#
loop_
_entity_poly.entity_id
_entity_poly.type
_entity_poly.pdbx_seq_one_letter_code
_entity_poly.pdbx_strand_id
1 'polypeptide(L)'
;MNLSFNKLMLAVCFSGTLILTSVTGTRAEVVVFDGVTTVQTPIRIKVLTKGRIFSEGGRLVDLYLDDNHLKKILTGADGYGYFKYIPQSPGFKEITARADGISASGLILVMGKSEKAIIIDVEGAFKDTIFSEKLQADSRKVVKALSQDYQVIYLSRYVGKDISKRWLARKDFPKSAVLRWQGPNTFKKLDKRGVHLYAVIGSAALISAAKKHIEHRYTFEESKDGKIVKDWDEILNLLKPSGPAVSQEKDPV
;
A
#
# COMPACT_ATOMS: atom_id res chain seq x y z
N MET A 1 -50.60 -76.90 -4.28
CA MET A 1 -49.18 -77.24 -4.04
C MET A 1 -48.40 -75.95 -3.88
N ASN A 2 -47.77 -75.78 -2.72
CA ASN A 2 -47.11 -74.59 -2.19
C ASN A 2 -45.83 -74.18 -2.95
N LEU A 3 -45.57 -72.88 -3.08
CA LEU A 3 -44.22 -72.26 -3.11
C LEU A 3 -44.39 -70.72 -2.96
N SER A 4 -44.29 -70.18 -1.75
CA SER A 4 -43.08 -69.63 -1.12
C SER A 4 -42.73 -68.21 -1.63
N PHE A 5 -43.20 -67.20 -0.87
CA PHE A 5 -42.79 -65.80 -0.94
C PHE A 5 -41.53 -65.60 -0.07
N ASN A 6 -40.36 -65.39 -0.67
CA ASN A 6 -39.16 -65.03 0.07
C ASN A 6 -39.09 -63.52 0.30
N LYS A 7 -39.26 -63.14 1.57
CA LYS A 7 -38.95 -61.81 2.09
C LYS A 7 -37.43 -61.60 2.07
N LEU A 8 -36.92 -60.73 1.20
CA LEU A 8 -35.53 -60.29 1.24
C LEU A 8 -35.42 -59.14 2.26
N MET A 9 -34.92 -59.47 3.45
CA MET A 9 -34.64 -58.51 4.51
C MET A 9 -33.30 -57.82 4.21
N LEU A 10 -33.35 -56.53 3.82
CA LEU A 10 -32.15 -55.73 3.57
C LEU A 10 -31.59 -55.25 4.92
N ALA A 11 -30.56 -55.93 5.42
CA ALA A 11 -29.81 -55.50 6.60
C ALA A 11 -28.87 -54.35 6.22
N VAL A 12 -29.17 -53.13 6.69
CA VAL A 12 -28.31 -51.95 6.53
C VAL A 12 -27.24 -51.98 7.63
N CYS A 13 -26.04 -52.46 7.29
CA CYS A 13 -24.86 -52.32 8.13
C CYS A 13 -24.38 -50.86 8.11
N PHE A 14 -24.73 -50.09 9.14
CA PHE A 14 -24.12 -48.78 9.41
C PHE A 14 -22.68 -49.00 9.92
N SER A 15 -21.73 -49.16 8.99
CA SER A 15 -20.30 -49.10 9.32
C SER A 15 -19.93 -47.65 9.60
N GLY A 16 -19.82 -47.30 10.89
CA GLY A 16 -19.37 -46.00 11.35
C GLY A 16 -17.89 -45.79 11.01
N THR A 17 -17.62 -45.22 9.83
CA THR A 17 -16.28 -44.74 9.49
C THR A 17 -16.00 -43.49 10.31
N LEU A 18 -15.17 -43.63 11.35
CA LEU A 18 -14.59 -42.52 12.09
C LEU A 18 -13.62 -41.77 11.14
N ILE A 19 -14.13 -40.73 10.48
CA ILE A 19 -13.31 -39.83 9.69
C ILE A 19 -12.47 -39.01 10.67
N LEU A 20 -11.24 -39.48 10.93
CA LEU A 20 -10.16 -38.67 11.50
C LEU A 20 -9.86 -37.55 10.51
N THR A 21 -10.60 -36.46 10.58
CA THR A 21 -10.24 -35.21 9.92
C THR A 21 -9.00 -34.70 10.61
N SER A 22 -7.84 -35.01 10.03
CA SER A 22 -6.59 -34.32 10.35
C SER A 22 -6.86 -32.82 10.21
N VAL A 23 -6.97 -32.12 11.35
CA VAL A 23 -6.99 -30.67 11.41
C VAL A 23 -5.63 -30.23 10.89
N THR A 24 -5.54 -30.03 9.58
CA THR A 24 -4.38 -29.37 8.99
C THR A 24 -4.36 -27.99 9.61
N GLY A 25 -3.42 -27.78 10.54
CA GLY A 25 -3.21 -26.50 11.19
C GLY A 25 -3.14 -25.43 10.10
N THR A 26 -4.17 -24.60 10.04
CA THR A 26 -4.28 -23.57 9.03
C THR A 26 -3.15 -22.59 9.29
N ARG A 27 -2.20 -22.51 8.35
CA ARG A 27 -0.99 -21.72 8.50
C ARG A 27 -1.35 -20.24 8.59
N ALA A 28 -0.76 -19.54 9.55
CA ALA A 28 -1.02 -18.12 9.79
C ALA A 28 -0.53 -17.26 8.62
N GLU A 29 -1.40 -16.45 8.04
CA GLU A 29 -1.04 -15.44 7.05
C GLU A 29 -0.21 -14.33 7.72
N VAL A 30 0.85 -13.89 7.06
CA VAL A 30 1.65 -12.74 7.49
C VAL A 30 1.34 -11.58 6.55
N VAL A 31 1.14 -10.38 7.10
CA VAL A 31 0.94 -9.15 6.33
C VAL A 31 2.01 -8.14 6.73
N VAL A 32 2.68 -7.55 5.74
CA VAL A 32 3.67 -6.49 5.94
C VAL A 32 3.12 -5.18 5.38
N PHE A 33 3.14 -4.12 6.18
CA PHE A 33 2.62 -2.82 5.77
C PHE A 33 3.71 -1.99 5.07
N ASP A 34 3.31 -1.20 4.07
CA ASP A 34 4.25 -0.27 3.42
C ASP A 34 4.47 0.93 4.33
N GLY A 35 5.59 1.62 4.12
CA GLY A 35 6.00 2.77 4.90
C GLY A 35 6.63 3.85 4.03
N VAL A 36 6.55 5.08 4.52
CA VAL A 36 7.30 6.21 3.97
C VAL A 36 7.98 6.92 5.13
N THR A 37 9.26 7.24 4.98
CA THR A 37 10.05 8.01 5.93
C THR A 37 11.18 8.74 5.19
N THR A 38 11.95 9.56 5.90
CA THR A 38 13.19 10.14 5.39
C THR A 38 14.42 9.47 5.98
N VAL A 39 15.58 9.70 5.35
CA VAL A 39 16.89 9.28 5.87
C VAL A 39 17.09 9.76 7.31
N GLN A 40 17.60 8.88 8.16
CA GLN A 40 17.81 9.06 9.62
C GLN A 40 16.53 9.29 10.44
N THR A 41 15.34 9.21 9.83
CA THR A 41 14.07 9.33 10.55
C THR A 41 13.52 7.94 10.89
N PRO A 42 13.32 7.62 12.18
CA PRO A 42 12.84 6.31 12.59
C PRO A 42 11.46 5.97 12.02
N ILE A 43 11.30 4.75 11.54
CA ILE A 43 10.03 4.16 11.13
C ILE A 43 9.78 2.86 11.91
N ARG A 44 8.50 2.56 12.16
CA ARG A 44 8.08 1.26 12.70
C ARG A 44 7.70 0.35 11.54
N ILE A 45 8.49 -0.70 11.33
CA ILE A 45 8.08 -1.84 10.52
C ILE A 45 6.92 -2.49 11.27
N LYS A 46 5.78 -2.62 10.58
CA LYS A 46 4.57 -3.21 11.13
C LYS A 46 4.29 -4.50 10.40
N VAL A 47 4.04 -5.56 11.16
CA VAL A 47 3.56 -6.84 10.65
C VAL A 47 2.28 -7.23 11.36
N LEU A 48 1.46 -8.06 10.71
CA LEU A 48 0.27 -8.64 11.29
C LEU A 48 0.23 -10.13 10.95
N THR A 49 0.12 -10.97 11.96
CA THR A 49 -0.15 -12.39 11.80
C THR A 49 -1.66 -12.63 11.93
N LYS A 50 -2.24 -13.37 10.98
CA LYS A 50 -3.66 -13.69 10.93
C LYS A 50 -3.88 -15.18 10.78
N GLY A 51 -4.89 -15.70 11.44
CA GLY A 51 -5.54 -16.95 11.08
C GLY A 51 -6.52 -16.73 9.92
N ARG A 52 -7.36 -17.74 9.68
CA ARG A 52 -8.32 -17.71 8.56
C ARG A 52 -9.37 -16.59 8.67
N ILE A 53 -9.76 -16.22 9.90
CA ILE A 53 -10.86 -15.27 10.15
C ILE A 53 -10.43 -14.14 11.12
N PHE A 54 -9.47 -14.39 12.01
CA PHE A 54 -9.06 -13.45 13.05
C PHE A 54 -7.54 -13.25 13.06
N SER A 55 -7.07 -12.17 13.67
CA SER A 55 -5.65 -11.99 13.99
C SER A 55 -5.17 -13.11 14.92
N GLU A 56 -3.93 -13.59 14.73
CA GLU A 56 -3.32 -14.61 15.58
C GLU A 56 -2.07 -14.05 16.25
N GLY A 57 -2.16 -13.81 17.56
CA GLY A 57 -1.05 -13.30 18.37
C GLY A 57 -0.05 -14.34 18.86
N GLY A 58 1.01 -13.89 19.53
CA GLY A 58 2.01 -14.76 20.15
C GLY A 58 2.88 -15.52 19.14
N ARG A 59 2.97 -15.02 17.91
CA ARG A 59 3.71 -15.65 16.81
C ARG A 59 5.11 -15.07 16.69
N LEU A 60 6.10 -15.94 16.49
CA LEU A 60 7.45 -15.50 16.15
C LEU A 60 7.52 -15.17 14.66
N VAL A 61 8.05 -14.00 14.34
CA VAL A 61 8.18 -13.50 12.96
C VAL A 61 9.63 -13.09 12.72
N ASP A 62 10.24 -13.68 11.71
CA ASP A 62 11.56 -13.29 11.21
C ASP A 62 11.39 -12.17 10.17
N LEU A 63 12.03 -11.03 10.43
CA LEU A 63 12.03 -9.86 9.56
C LEU A 63 13.34 -9.80 8.76
N TYR A 64 13.23 -9.46 7.49
CA TYR A 64 14.32 -9.27 6.55
C TYR A 64 14.21 -7.90 5.90
N LEU A 65 15.35 -7.29 5.60
CA LEU A 65 15.50 -6.02 4.90
C LEU A 65 16.42 -6.25 3.70
N ASP A 66 15.91 -6.09 2.48
CA ASP A 66 16.66 -6.38 1.25
C ASP A 66 17.39 -7.75 1.34
N ASP A 67 16.62 -8.81 1.65
CA ASP A 67 17.07 -10.20 1.89
C ASP A 67 17.99 -10.46 3.09
N ASN A 68 18.46 -9.43 3.78
CA ASN A 68 19.27 -9.58 4.99
C ASN A 68 18.38 -9.77 6.22
N HIS A 69 18.68 -10.77 7.07
CA HIS A 69 17.97 -10.93 8.33
C HIS A 69 18.18 -9.71 9.22
N LEU A 70 17.08 -9.13 9.69
CA LEU A 70 17.07 -7.93 10.50
C LEU A 70 16.83 -8.26 11.97
N LYS A 71 15.74 -8.98 12.26
CA LYS A 71 15.35 -9.33 13.63
C LYS A 71 14.27 -10.41 13.65
N LYS A 72 14.27 -11.23 14.71
CA LYS A 72 13.13 -12.05 15.10
C LYS A 72 12.31 -11.34 16.19
N ILE A 73 11.01 -11.16 15.97
CA ILE A 73 10.10 -10.50 16.92
C ILE A 73 8.95 -11.41 17.31
N LEU A 74 8.32 -11.15 18.45
CA LEU A 74 7.08 -11.79 18.90
C LEU A 74 5.90 -10.84 18.64
N THR A 75 4.84 -11.31 18.00
CA THR A 75 3.60 -10.52 17.85
C THR A 75 2.81 -10.48 19.16
N GLY A 76 2.14 -9.36 19.41
CA GLY A 76 1.22 -9.20 20.54
C GLY A 76 -0.01 -10.10 20.39
N ALA A 77 -0.85 -10.17 21.43
CA ALA A 77 -2.09 -10.96 21.41
C ALA A 77 -3.07 -10.54 20.29
N ASP A 78 -2.97 -9.29 19.84
CA ASP A 78 -3.72 -8.71 18.72
C ASP A 78 -3.16 -9.10 17.33
N GLY A 79 -2.13 -9.94 17.28
CA GLY A 79 -1.44 -10.36 16.06
C GLY A 79 -0.46 -9.33 15.50
N TYR A 80 -0.34 -8.13 16.07
CA TYR A 80 0.56 -7.11 15.54
C TYR A 80 1.97 -7.23 16.12
N GLY A 81 2.96 -7.10 15.23
CA GLY A 81 4.37 -7.00 15.58
C GLY A 81 4.95 -5.67 15.10
N TYR A 82 5.90 -5.13 15.86
CA TYR A 82 6.55 -3.86 15.56
C TYR A 82 8.07 -3.94 15.74
N PHE A 83 8.81 -3.39 14.79
CA PHE A 83 10.26 -3.20 14.91
C PHE A 83 10.64 -1.77 14.50
N LYS A 84 11.42 -1.08 15.34
CA LYS A 84 11.92 0.27 15.04
C LYS A 84 13.16 0.17 14.16
N TYR A 85 13.12 0.78 12.99
CA TYR A 85 14.21 0.83 12.02
C TYR A 85 14.55 2.29 11.70
N ILE A 86 15.85 2.58 11.50
CA ILE A 86 16.36 3.90 11.16
C ILE A 86 17.15 3.78 9.85
N PRO A 87 16.59 4.22 8.70
CA PRO A 87 17.25 4.06 7.43
C PRO A 87 18.43 5.03 7.28
N GLN A 88 19.52 4.55 6.67
CA GLN A 88 20.75 5.34 6.48
C GLN A 88 20.87 5.93 5.07
N SER A 89 20.17 5.38 4.08
CA SER A 89 20.22 5.81 2.69
C SER A 89 18.82 5.89 2.06
N PRO A 90 18.63 6.79 1.08
CA PRO A 90 17.37 6.92 0.36
C PRO A 90 17.14 5.71 -0.57
N GLY A 91 15.93 5.64 -1.12
CA GLY A 91 15.48 4.61 -2.04
C GLY A 91 14.47 3.64 -1.43
N PHE A 92 14.18 2.59 -2.19
CA PHE A 92 13.27 1.54 -1.77
C PHE A 92 13.96 0.51 -0.90
N LYS A 93 13.30 0.09 0.17
CA LYS A 93 13.70 -1.00 1.04
C LYS A 93 12.61 -2.05 1.06
N GLU A 94 12.92 -3.25 0.60
CA GLU A 94 11.99 -4.37 0.68
C GLU A 94 12.03 -4.96 2.09
N ILE A 95 10.85 -5.10 2.70
CA ILE A 95 10.69 -5.77 3.98
C ILE A 95 10.00 -7.08 3.74
N THR A 96 10.63 -8.19 4.10
CA THR A 96 9.99 -9.50 4.10
C THR A 96 9.80 -9.97 5.53
N ALA A 97 8.61 -10.47 5.85
CA ALA A 97 8.32 -11.11 7.12
C ALA A 97 8.00 -12.59 6.88
N ARG A 98 8.57 -13.48 7.68
CA ARG A 98 8.38 -14.93 7.59
C ARG A 98 7.92 -15.50 8.92
N ALA A 99 6.88 -16.33 8.90
CA ALA A 99 6.40 -17.09 10.06
C ALA A 99 5.76 -18.41 9.58
N ASP A 100 6.05 -19.52 10.25
CA ASP A 100 5.44 -20.83 9.99
C ASP A 100 5.43 -21.27 8.51
N GLY A 101 6.51 -20.96 7.78
CA GLY A 101 6.67 -21.28 6.35
C GLY A 101 5.88 -20.38 5.39
N ILE A 102 5.23 -19.33 5.91
CA ILE A 102 4.56 -18.29 5.12
C ILE A 102 5.42 -17.02 5.12
N SER A 103 5.42 -16.32 3.99
CA SER A 103 6.10 -15.03 3.84
C SER A 103 5.20 -13.98 3.20
N ALA A 104 5.38 -12.74 3.59
CA ALA A 104 4.83 -11.59 2.87
C ALA A 104 5.85 -10.45 2.80
N SER A 105 5.68 -9.58 1.80
CA SER A 105 6.57 -8.43 1.58
C SER A 105 5.83 -7.09 1.60
N GLY A 106 6.49 -6.10 2.19
CA GLY A 106 6.14 -4.68 2.15
C GLY A 106 7.29 -3.86 1.58
N LEU A 107 7.04 -2.58 1.35
CA LEU A 107 7.98 -1.63 0.80
C LEU A 107 8.06 -0.41 1.71
N ILE A 108 9.27 -0.02 2.09
CA ILE A 108 9.54 1.29 2.68
C ILE A 108 10.16 2.16 1.60
N LEU A 109 9.53 3.29 1.31
CA LEU A 109 10.14 4.38 0.56
C LEU A 109 10.89 5.27 1.55
N VAL A 110 12.21 5.34 1.41
CA VAL A 110 13.07 6.24 2.17
C VAL A 110 13.43 7.41 1.27
N MET A 111 12.98 8.61 1.66
CA MET A 111 13.26 9.83 0.90
C MET A 111 14.49 10.56 1.44
N GLY A 112 15.22 11.22 0.55
CA GLY A 112 16.13 12.29 0.90
C GLY A 112 15.38 13.47 1.50
N LYS A 113 16.07 14.29 2.32
CA LYS A 113 15.43 15.40 3.06
C LYS A 113 14.90 16.53 2.15
N SER A 114 15.48 16.67 0.95
CA SER A 114 15.09 17.69 -0.04
C SER A 114 14.13 17.17 -1.11
N GLU A 115 13.90 15.85 -1.17
CA GLU A 115 13.04 15.27 -2.19
C GLU A 115 11.57 15.64 -1.94
N LYS A 116 10.87 15.97 -3.03
CA LYS A 116 9.46 16.32 -3.01
C LYS A 116 8.61 15.08 -3.24
N ALA A 117 7.51 14.94 -2.49
CA ALA A 117 6.55 13.86 -2.68
C ALA A 117 5.27 14.34 -3.38
N ILE A 118 4.75 13.50 -4.28
CA ILE A 118 3.39 13.62 -4.80
C ILE A 118 2.54 12.47 -4.25
N ILE A 119 1.42 12.81 -3.65
CA ILE A 119 0.42 11.87 -3.14
C ILE A 119 -0.61 11.60 -4.25
N ILE A 120 -0.89 10.33 -4.56
CA ILE A 120 -1.91 9.95 -5.55
C ILE A 120 -2.93 9.01 -4.91
N ASP A 121 -4.20 9.42 -4.91
CA ASP A 121 -5.35 8.60 -4.51
C ASP A 121 -5.61 7.52 -5.56
N VAL A 122 -5.44 6.25 -5.23
CA VAL A 122 -5.63 5.16 -6.19
C VAL A 122 -7.08 5.06 -6.61
N GLU A 123 -8.02 5.12 -5.67
CA GLU A 123 -9.44 4.96 -6.00
C GLU A 123 -10.06 6.22 -6.59
N GLY A 124 -9.65 7.40 -6.14
CA GLY A 124 -10.16 8.68 -6.64
C GLY A 124 -9.54 9.10 -7.98
N ALA A 125 -8.22 9.12 -8.09
CA ALA A 125 -7.55 9.64 -9.28
C ALA A 125 -7.69 8.72 -10.50
N PHE A 126 -7.86 7.42 -10.28
CA PHE A 126 -7.93 6.43 -11.35
C PHE A 126 -9.33 5.88 -11.60
N LYS A 127 -10.37 6.43 -10.96
CA LYS A 127 -11.77 5.94 -11.07
C LYS A 127 -12.21 5.69 -12.52
N ASP A 128 -11.98 6.67 -13.39
CA ASP A 128 -12.40 6.59 -14.80
C ASP A 128 -11.41 5.79 -15.66
N THR A 129 -10.15 5.70 -15.23
CA THR A 129 -9.11 4.90 -15.91
C THR A 129 -9.32 3.39 -15.76
N ILE A 130 -10.10 2.96 -14.76
CA ILE A 130 -10.48 1.55 -14.60
C ILE A 130 -11.37 1.09 -15.76
N PHE A 131 -12.13 2.02 -16.36
CA PHE A 131 -13.11 1.73 -17.41
C PHE A 131 -12.66 2.16 -18.81
N SER A 132 -11.48 2.80 -18.94
CA SER A 132 -10.96 3.28 -20.23
C SER A 132 -9.45 3.02 -20.37
N GLU A 133 -9.07 2.22 -21.37
CA GLU A 133 -7.66 1.91 -21.67
C GLU A 133 -6.86 3.16 -22.05
N LYS A 134 -7.49 4.11 -22.77
CA LYS A 134 -6.85 5.37 -23.15
C LYS A 134 -6.48 6.19 -21.92
N LEU A 135 -7.46 6.45 -21.04
CA LEU A 135 -7.23 7.22 -19.81
C LEU A 135 -6.21 6.51 -18.89
N GLN A 136 -6.19 5.18 -18.89
CA GLN A 136 -5.17 4.40 -18.20
C GLN A 136 -3.77 4.58 -18.80
N ALA A 137 -3.63 4.60 -20.13
CA ALA A 137 -2.34 4.82 -20.77
C ALA A 137 -1.81 6.24 -20.50
N ASP A 138 -2.69 7.24 -20.60
CA ASP A 138 -2.35 8.65 -20.36
C ASP A 138 -1.92 8.88 -18.91
N SER A 139 -2.71 8.37 -17.94
CA SER A 139 -2.38 8.46 -16.52
C SER A 139 -1.04 7.78 -16.19
N ARG A 140 -0.78 6.58 -16.72
CA ARG A 140 0.51 5.90 -16.53
C ARG A 140 1.67 6.72 -17.07
N LYS A 141 1.55 7.25 -18.29
CA LYS A 141 2.60 8.07 -18.92
C LYS A 141 2.93 9.29 -18.07
N VAL A 142 1.90 9.99 -17.59
CA VAL A 142 2.07 11.18 -16.74
C VAL A 142 2.69 10.82 -15.39
N VAL A 143 2.21 9.78 -14.71
CA VAL A 143 2.77 9.38 -13.41
C VAL A 143 4.22 8.91 -13.56
N LYS A 144 4.58 8.24 -14.67
CA LYS A 144 5.98 7.93 -14.99
C LYS A 144 6.83 9.18 -15.18
N ALA A 145 6.34 10.18 -15.93
CA ALA A 145 7.06 11.44 -16.10
C ALA A 145 7.25 12.16 -14.77
N LEU A 146 6.19 12.30 -13.96
CA LEU A 146 6.28 12.92 -12.64
C LEU A 146 7.23 12.17 -11.70
N SER A 147 7.34 10.84 -11.81
CA SER A 147 8.25 10.05 -10.97
C SER A 147 9.74 10.32 -11.20
N GLN A 148 10.10 11.06 -12.26
CA GLN A 148 11.47 11.48 -12.53
C GLN A 148 11.90 12.64 -11.62
N ASP A 149 10.97 13.53 -11.27
CA ASP A 149 11.23 14.73 -10.47
C ASP A 149 10.70 14.63 -9.03
N TYR A 150 9.77 13.70 -8.80
CA TYR A 150 9.05 13.55 -7.54
C TYR A 150 9.00 12.12 -7.05
N GLN A 151 9.05 11.95 -5.74
CA GLN A 151 8.75 10.68 -5.08
C GLN A 151 7.23 10.47 -5.04
N VAL A 152 6.73 9.56 -5.87
CA VAL A 152 5.29 9.24 -5.89
C VAL A 152 4.94 8.40 -4.66
N ILE A 153 3.84 8.69 -3.98
CA ILE A 153 3.30 7.89 -2.88
C ILE A 153 1.82 7.61 -3.18
N TYR A 154 1.43 6.34 -3.19
CA TYR A 154 0.04 5.96 -3.45
C TYR A 154 -0.75 5.85 -2.15
N LEU A 155 -2.01 6.32 -2.17
CA LEU A 155 -2.97 6.12 -1.10
C LEU A 155 -4.09 5.18 -1.55
N SER A 156 -4.41 4.18 -0.74
CA SER A 156 -5.60 3.33 -0.90
C SER A 156 -6.60 3.55 0.23
N ARG A 157 -7.87 3.73 -0.12
CA ARG A 157 -8.99 3.98 0.80
C ARG A 157 -9.77 2.72 1.13
N TYR A 158 -10.18 1.96 0.13
CA TYR A 158 -11.24 0.93 0.26
C TYR A 158 -10.77 -0.45 -0.17
N VAL A 159 -10.11 -0.52 -1.32
CA VAL A 159 -9.84 -1.78 -2.03
C VAL A 159 -8.74 -2.58 -1.33
N GLY A 160 -8.07 -1.98 -0.35
CA GLY A 160 -7.03 -2.61 0.44
C GLY A 160 -5.71 -2.59 -0.31
N LYS A 161 -4.64 -2.39 0.45
CA LYS A 161 -3.28 -2.19 -0.06
C LYS A 161 -2.86 -3.23 -1.10
N ASP A 162 -3.09 -4.51 -0.84
CA ASP A 162 -2.56 -5.59 -1.70
C ASP A 162 -3.27 -5.70 -3.05
N ILE A 163 -4.55 -5.31 -3.11
CA ILE A 163 -5.27 -5.25 -4.39
C ILE A 163 -4.79 -4.01 -5.16
N SER A 164 -4.69 -2.84 -4.53
CA SER A 164 -4.17 -1.63 -5.16
C SER A 164 -2.74 -1.83 -5.69
N LYS A 165 -1.85 -2.42 -4.89
CA LYS A 165 -0.46 -2.70 -5.27
C LYS A 165 -0.39 -3.65 -6.47
N ARG A 166 -1.17 -4.74 -6.46
CA ARG A 166 -1.24 -5.68 -7.60
C ARG A 166 -1.84 -5.06 -8.85
N TRP A 167 -2.78 -4.14 -8.72
CA TRP A 167 -3.36 -3.42 -9.85
C TRP A 167 -2.33 -2.45 -10.46
N LEU A 168 -1.70 -1.60 -9.64
CA LEU A 168 -0.65 -0.68 -10.07
C LEU A 168 0.49 -1.40 -10.81
N ALA A 169 0.97 -2.52 -10.23
CA ALA A 169 2.03 -3.32 -10.84
C ALA A 169 1.60 -3.94 -12.18
N ARG A 170 0.41 -4.56 -12.25
CA ARG A 170 -0.12 -5.14 -13.50
C ARG A 170 -0.33 -4.11 -14.60
N LYS A 171 -0.56 -2.86 -14.22
CA LYS A 171 -0.76 -1.75 -15.15
C LYS A 171 0.51 -0.95 -15.42
N ASP A 172 1.65 -1.39 -14.90
CA ASP A 172 2.98 -0.80 -15.14
C ASP A 172 3.08 0.67 -14.69
N PHE A 173 2.43 1.01 -13.58
CA PHE A 173 2.68 2.26 -12.88
C PHE A 173 4.03 2.21 -12.15
N PRO A 174 4.70 3.36 -11.92
CA PRO A 174 5.93 3.41 -11.14
C PRO A 174 5.81 2.68 -9.81
N LYS A 175 6.82 1.87 -9.49
CA LYS A 175 6.92 1.19 -8.20
C LYS A 175 6.96 2.25 -7.09
N SER A 176 6.09 2.13 -6.10
CA SER A 176 6.19 2.90 -4.87
C SER A 176 5.43 2.29 -3.69
N ALA A 177 5.55 2.91 -2.51
CA ALA A 177 4.81 2.58 -1.31
C ALA A 177 3.32 2.90 -1.48
N VAL A 178 2.47 1.96 -1.09
CA VAL A 178 1.01 2.11 -1.06
C VAL A 178 0.56 2.18 0.40
N LEU A 179 0.20 3.38 0.85
CA LEU A 179 -0.28 3.60 2.21
C LEU A 179 -1.79 3.48 2.30
N ARG A 180 -2.29 2.96 3.42
CA ARG A 180 -3.72 3.01 3.73
C ARG A 180 -4.08 4.43 4.15
N TRP A 181 -5.12 5.01 3.54
CA TRP A 181 -5.70 6.26 3.98
C TRP A 181 -6.33 6.11 5.35
N GLN A 182 -5.90 6.92 6.31
CA GLN A 182 -6.40 6.96 7.69
C GLN A 182 -6.97 8.35 8.04
N GLY A 183 -7.53 9.05 7.04
CA GLY A 183 -7.95 10.43 7.20
C GLY A 183 -6.76 11.41 7.24
N PRO A 184 -7.01 12.68 7.63
CA PRO A 184 -6.00 13.75 7.66
C PRO A 184 -4.76 13.44 8.49
N ASN A 185 -4.86 12.50 9.44
CA ASN A 185 -3.73 12.04 10.24
C ASN A 185 -2.63 11.36 9.40
N THR A 186 -2.95 10.89 8.20
CA THR A 186 -1.96 10.35 7.25
C THR A 186 -0.95 11.42 6.87
N PHE A 187 -1.40 12.63 6.50
CA PHE A 187 -0.54 13.75 6.15
C PHE A 187 0.30 14.20 7.35
N LYS A 188 -0.33 14.38 8.53
CA LYS A 188 0.37 14.71 9.78
C LYS A 188 1.50 13.73 10.11
N LYS A 189 1.31 12.43 9.85
CA LYS A 189 2.34 11.41 10.09
C LYS A 189 3.48 11.50 9.09
N LEU A 190 3.21 11.87 7.84
CA LEU A 190 4.23 12.07 6.81
C LEU A 190 5.04 13.35 7.11
N ASP A 191 4.37 14.45 7.45
CA ASP A 191 5.02 15.72 7.85
C ASP A 191 5.94 15.49 9.06
N LYS A 192 5.45 14.78 10.09
CA LYS A 192 6.26 14.42 11.27
C LYS A 192 7.47 13.54 10.96
N ARG A 193 7.49 12.89 9.79
CA ARG A 193 8.63 12.10 9.32
C ARG A 193 9.55 12.90 8.37
N GLY A 194 9.31 14.21 8.24
CA GLY A 194 10.07 15.09 7.36
C GLY A 194 9.80 14.89 5.88
N VAL A 195 8.71 14.22 5.50
CA VAL A 195 8.33 14.07 4.10
C VAL A 195 7.84 15.42 3.57
N HIS A 196 8.47 15.94 2.53
CA HIS A 196 8.04 17.18 1.88
C HIS A 196 6.87 16.91 0.93
N LEU A 197 5.65 17.05 1.44
CA LEU A 197 4.42 16.86 0.64
C LEU A 197 4.21 18.05 -0.31
N TYR A 198 4.57 17.86 -1.58
CA TYR A 198 4.51 18.93 -2.57
C TYR A 198 3.13 19.02 -3.23
N ALA A 199 2.59 17.89 -3.70
CA ALA A 199 1.29 17.87 -4.33
C ALA A 199 0.44 16.66 -3.95
N VAL A 200 -0.87 16.78 -4.14
CA VAL A 200 -1.82 15.68 -4.03
C VAL A 200 -2.80 15.69 -5.21
N ILE A 201 -3.04 14.51 -5.76
CA ILE A 201 -3.96 14.24 -6.84
C ILE A 201 -4.95 13.19 -6.34
N GLY A 202 -6.25 13.50 -6.33
CA GLY A 202 -7.23 12.53 -5.85
C GLY A 202 -8.65 13.04 -5.76
N SER A 203 -9.48 12.31 -5.03
CA SER A 203 -10.90 12.64 -4.88
C SER A 203 -11.09 13.98 -4.13
N ALA A 204 -12.24 14.63 -4.30
CA ALA A 204 -12.57 15.90 -3.64
C ALA A 204 -12.45 15.82 -2.11
N ALA A 205 -12.85 14.69 -1.50
CA ALA A 205 -12.68 14.42 -0.08
C ALA A 205 -11.21 14.38 0.38
N LEU A 206 -10.30 13.79 -0.41
CA LEU A 206 -8.88 13.80 -0.08
C LEU A 206 -8.29 15.21 -0.22
N ILE A 207 -8.67 15.93 -1.27
CA ILE A 207 -8.26 17.31 -1.53
C ILE A 207 -8.65 18.23 -0.37
N SER A 208 -9.89 18.14 0.11
CA SER A 208 -10.33 18.93 1.27
C SER A 208 -9.52 18.58 2.53
N ALA A 209 -9.25 17.29 2.78
CA ALA A 209 -8.43 16.84 3.91
C ALA A 209 -6.97 17.32 3.84
N ALA A 210 -6.45 17.58 2.63
CA ALA A 210 -5.08 18.03 2.40
C ALA A 210 -4.90 19.55 2.53
N LYS A 211 -5.99 20.33 2.69
CA LYS A 211 -5.98 21.80 2.65
C LYS A 211 -4.93 22.47 3.54
N LYS A 212 -4.67 21.89 4.71
CA LYS A 212 -3.72 22.42 5.72
C LYS A 212 -2.30 21.87 5.59
N HIS A 213 -2.07 20.94 4.66
CA HIS A 213 -0.84 20.16 4.58
C HIS A 213 -0.12 20.32 3.24
N ILE A 214 -0.88 20.50 2.14
CA ILE A 214 -0.34 20.44 0.78
C ILE A 214 -0.91 21.62 0.01
N GLU A 215 -0.05 22.43 -0.60
CA GLU A 215 -0.46 23.60 -1.38
C GLU A 215 -1.03 23.20 -2.75
N HIS A 216 -0.32 22.37 -3.49
CA HIS A 216 -0.71 21.93 -4.83
C HIS A 216 -1.70 20.77 -4.75
N ARG A 217 -2.98 21.05 -4.98
CA ARG A 217 -4.08 20.09 -4.82
C ARG A 217 -4.90 20.02 -6.09
N TYR A 218 -4.95 18.85 -6.72
CA TYR A 218 -5.61 18.64 -8.02
C TYR A 218 -6.65 17.52 -7.96
N THR A 219 -7.78 17.71 -8.63
CA THR A 219 -8.89 16.76 -8.64
C THR A 219 -9.58 16.75 -10.00
N PHE A 220 -10.07 15.58 -10.41
CA PHE A 220 -10.97 15.43 -11.56
C PHE A 220 -12.46 15.60 -11.16
N GLU A 221 -12.74 15.65 -9.86
CA GLU A 221 -14.05 15.86 -9.27
C GLU A 221 -14.26 17.34 -8.90
N GLU A 222 -15.51 17.78 -8.86
CA GLU A 222 -15.88 19.10 -8.34
C GLU A 222 -15.38 19.30 -6.90
N SER A 223 -14.71 20.42 -6.66
CA SER A 223 -14.19 20.77 -5.33
C SER A 223 -14.05 22.28 -5.17
N LYS A 224 -14.17 22.75 -3.92
CA LYS A 224 -13.89 24.13 -3.52
C LYS A 224 -12.49 24.31 -2.94
N ASP A 225 -11.80 23.21 -2.62
CA ASP A 225 -10.54 23.23 -1.86
C ASP A 225 -9.29 22.92 -2.71
N GLY A 226 -9.47 22.56 -3.98
CA GLY A 226 -8.38 22.30 -4.92
C GLY A 226 -8.74 22.69 -6.34
N LYS A 227 -7.72 22.66 -7.20
CA LYS A 227 -7.89 22.97 -8.62
C LYS A 227 -8.51 21.78 -9.35
N ILE A 228 -9.63 22.03 -10.00
CA ILE A 228 -10.25 21.05 -10.91
C ILE A 228 -9.42 21.02 -12.19
N VAL A 229 -9.03 19.82 -12.60
CA VAL A 229 -8.25 19.56 -13.83
C VAL A 229 -9.06 18.66 -14.76
N LYS A 230 -8.85 18.81 -16.06
CA LYS A 230 -9.61 18.08 -17.09
C LYS A 230 -9.04 16.71 -17.39
N ASP A 231 -7.71 16.60 -17.37
CA ASP A 231 -6.98 15.40 -17.74
C ASP A 231 -5.61 15.34 -17.06
N TRP A 232 -4.91 14.23 -17.28
CA TRP A 232 -3.58 14.02 -16.71
C TRP A 232 -2.51 14.89 -17.35
N ASP A 233 -2.68 15.34 -18.60
CA ASP A 233 -1.70 16.21 -19.26
C ASP A 233 -1.71 17.61 -18.63
N GLU A 234 -2.88 18.11 -18.20
CA GLU A 234 -2.99 19.34 -17.42
C GLU A 234 -2.23 19.21 -16.09
N ILE A 235 -2.35 18.08 -15.38
CA ILE A 235 -1.57 17.80 -14.16
C ILE A 235 -0.07 17.88 -14.44
N LEU A 236 0.38 17.22 -15.51
CA LEU A 236 1.79 17.22 -15.88
C LEU A 236 2.30 18.65 -16.13
N ASN A 237 1.53 19.46 -16.85
CA ASN A 237 1.92 20.85 -17.13
C ASN A 237 1.94 21.74 -15.88
N LEU A 238 1.07 21.49 -14.91
CA LEU A 238 1.03 22.23 -13.65
C LEU A 238 2.14 21.83 -12.67
N LEU A 239 2.67 20.61 -12.80
CA LEU A 239 3.68 20.06 -11.91
C LEU A 239 5.08 19.98 -12.54
N LYS A 240 5.22 20.30 -13.82
CA LYS A 240 6.54 20.46 -14.44
C LYS A 240 7.34 21.49 -13.62
N PRO A 241 8.56 21.15 -13.19
CA PRO A 241 9.44 22.12 -12.57
C PRO A 241 9.57 23.31 -13.52
N SER A 242 9.26 24.51 -13.04
CA SER A 242 9.73 25.71 -13.71
C SER A 242 11.25 25.57 -13.78
N GLY A 243 11.85 25.67 -14.97
CA GLY A 243 13.30 25.58 -15.13
C GLY A 243 14.03 26.52 -14.15
N PRO A 244 15.33 26.32 -13.88
CA PRO A 244 16.04 27.07 -12.85
C PRO A 244 15.77 28.56 -13.04
N ALA A 245 15.22 29.19 -12.00
CA ALA A 245 15.07 30.63 -11.95
C ALA A 245 16.49 31.20 -12.09
N VAL A 246 16.79 31.74 -13.28
CA VAL A 246 18.03 32.46 -13.54
C VAL A 246 18.11 33.53 -12.47
N SER A 247 19.01 33.31 -11.52
CA SER A 247 19.26 34.23 -10.43
C SER A 247 19.87 35.46 -11.11
N GLN A 248 19.14 36.57 -11.15
CA GLN A 248 19.72 37.82 -11.60
C GLN A 248 20.80 38.20 -10.61
N GLU A 249 22.05 37.93 -11.02
CA GLU A 249 23.27 38.42 -10.42
C GLU A 249 23.18 39.95 -10.45
N LYS A 250 22.96 40.54 -9.29
CA LYS A 250 23.11 41.98 -9.10
C LYS A 250 24.59 42.27 -9.07
N ASP A 251 25.09 42.87 -10.15
CA ASP A 251 26.42 43.46 -10.18
C ASP A 251 26.57 44.46 -9.01
N PRO A 252 27.64 44.36 -8.20
CA PRO A 252 27.96 45.38 -7.23
C PRO A 252 28.56 46.60 -7.95
N VAL A 253 28.02 47.77 -7.63
CA VAL A 253 28.55 49.10 -7.99
C VAL A 253 29.80 49.40 -7.18
#